data_AF-A0A920FUZ9-F1
#
_entry.id   AF-A0A920FUZ9-F1
#
_cell.length_a   1.000
_cell.length_b   1.000
_cell.length_c   1.000
_cell.angle_alpha   90.00
_cell.angle_beta   90.00
_cell.angle_gamma   90.00
#
_symmetry.space_group_name_H-M   'P 1'
#
loop_
_entity.id
_entity.type
_entity.pdbx_description
1 polymer ?
#
loop_
_entity_poly.entity_id
_entity_poly.type
_entity_poly.pdbx_seq_one_letter_code
_entity_poly.pdbx_strand_id
1 'polypeptide(L)'
;MKENLTIEYLRCFSPSAEVRGHGPGQEKLQKGKEDVRLDKIEPVGNYAVKLVFDDGHDSGLYSWEYLHELCKDYKKNWHDYLDRLNKSGYARKKP
;
A
#
# COMPACT_ATOMS: atom_id res chain seq x y z
N MET A 1 12.86 15.01 5.51
CA MET A 1 11.42 14.83 5.21
C MET A 1 10.97 13.57 5.93
N LYS A 2 9.98 13.66 6.83
CA LYS A 2 9.33 12.49 7.44
C LYS A 2 7.91 12.48 6.91
N GLU A 3 7.66 11.72 5.85
CA GLU A 3 6.29 11.47 5.40
C GLU A 3 5.74 10.31 6.24
N ASN A 4 4.57 10.52 6.86
CA ASN A 4 3.91 9.46 7.61
C ASN A 4 3.18 8.55 6.61
N LEU A 5 3.70 7.34 6.40
CA LEU A 5 3.01 6.35 5.59
C LEU A 5 1.75 5.87 6.32
N THR A 6 0.58 6.22 5.79
CA THR A 6 -0.69 5.73 6.34
C THR A 6 -0.86 4.24 6.08
N ILE A 7 -1.66 3.56 6.91
CA ILE A 7 -1.92 2.13 6.74
C ILE A 7 -2.66 1.86 5.41
N GLU A 8 -3.61 2.71 5.03
CA GLU A 8 -4.24 2.66 3.71
C GLU A 8 -3.20 2.71 2.58
N TYR A 9 -2.25 3.66 2.65
CA TYR A 9 -1.23 3.79 1.61
C TYR A 9 -0.37 2.52 1.53
N LEU A 10 0.11 2.01 2.68
CA LEU A 10 0.85 0.75 2.71
C LEU A 10 0.04 -0.40 2.10
N ARG A 11 -1.25 -0.52 2.43
CA ARG A 11 -2.14 -1.57 1.91
C ARG A 11 -2.36 -1.46 0.40
N CYS A 12 -2.60 -0.25 -0.10
CA CYS A 12 -2.85 0.02 -1.51
C CYS A 12 -1.60 -0.20 -2.37
N PHE A 13 -0.42 -0.01 -1.78
CA PHE A 13 0.88 -0.20 -2.42
C PHE A 13 1.60 -1.46 -1.89
N SER A 14 0.85 -2.50 -1.51
CA SER A 14 1.46 -3.77 -1.10
C SER A 14 2.32 -4.35 -2.24
N PRO A 15 3.51 -4.91 -1.93
CA PRO A 15 4.39 -5.52 -2.91
C PRO A 15 3.94 -6.91 -3.36
N SER A 16 2.86 -7.43 -2.80
CA SER A 16 2.28 -8.73 -3.15
C SER A 16 1.83 -8.82 -4.62
N ALA A 17 1.84 -10.03 -5.18
CA ALA A 17 1.35 -10.29 -6.53
C ALA A 17 -0.16 -10.01 -6.68
N GLU A 18 -0.93 -10.12 -5.60
CA GLU A 18 -2.36 -9.78 -5.58
C GLU A 18 -2.59 -8.30 -5.93
N VAL A 19 -1.71 -7.42 -5.46
CA VAL A 19 -1.82 -5.97 -5.64
C VAL A 19 -1.06 -5.49 -6.88
N ARG A 20 0.17 -5.97 -7.10
CA ARG A 20 1.01 -5.55 -8.24
C ARG A 20 0.68 -6.25 -9.56
N GLY A 21 0.01 -7.40 -9.53
CA GLY A 21 -0.10 -8.25 -10.71
C GLY A 21 1.25 -8.91 -11.05
N HIS A 22 1.39 -9.43 -12.27
CA HIS A 22 2.57 -10.20 -12.70
C HIS A 22 3.45 -9.43 -13.70
N GLY A 23 3.17 -8.14 -13.92
CA GLY A 23 3.97 -7.27 -14.78
C GLY A 23 3.53 -5.79 -14.70
N PRO A 24 4.34 -4.87 -15.26
CA PRO A 24 4.02 -3.44 -15.28
C PRO A 24 2.67 -3.17 -15.92
N GLY A 25 1.82 -2.35 -15.28
CA GLY A 25 0.47 -2.03 -15.75
C GLY A 25 -0.61 -3.02 -15.34
N GLN A 26 -0.25 -4.13 -14.66
CA GLN A 26 -1.22 -5.08 -14.10
C GLN A 26 -1.61 -4.75 -12.65
N GLU A 27 -1.19 -3.59 -12.12
CA GLU A 27 -1.50 -3.20 -10.75
C GLU A 27 -3.00 -2.98 -10.57
N LYS A 28 -3.61 -3.75 -9.68
CA LYS A 28 -5.02 -3.62 -9.38
C LYS A 28 -5.26 -2.41 -8.50
N LEU A 29 -6.12 -1.50 -8.96
CA LEU A 29 -6.56 -0.36 -8.17
C LEU A 29 -7.32 -0.86 -6.93
N GLN A 30 -6.71 -0.70 -5.76
CA GLN A 30 -7.34 -1.02 -4.49
C GLN A 30 -8.37 0.07 -4.15
N LYS A 31 -9.55 -0.33 -3.65
CA LYS A 31 -10.65 0.55 -3.25
C LYS A 31 -11.19 0.09 -1.90
N GLY A 32 -11.83 0.98 -1.13
CA GLY A 32 -12.44 0.61 0.14
C GLY A 32 -11.42 0.27 1.23
N LYS A 33 -10.25 0.91 1.22
CA LYS A 33 -9.13 0.66 2.15
C LYS A 33 -8.90 1.81 3.13
N GLU A 34 -9.79 2.79 3.16
CA GLU A 34 -9.69 3.99 3.99
C GLU A 34 -9.65 3.67 5.49
N ASP A 35 -10.35 2.60 5.90
CA ASP A 35 -10.47 2.17 7.29
C ASP A 35 -9.58 0.97 7.64
N VAL A 36 -8.73 0.51 6.70
CA VAL A 36 -7.90 -0.68 6.90
C VAL A 36 -6.88 -0.46 8.02
N ARG A 37 -6.67 -1.49 8.84
CA ARG A 37 -5.75 -1.48 9.98
C ARG A 37 -4.70 -2.56 9.85
N LEU A 38 -3.65 -2.44 10.66
CA LEU A 38 -2.67 -3.50 10.85
C LEU A 38 -3.11 -4.37 12.02
N ASP A 39 -3.24 -5.66 11.76
CA ASP A 39 -3.41 -6.67 12.81
C ASP A 39 -2.05 -7.02 13.43
N LYS A 40 -1.03 -7.20 12.58
CA LYS A 40 0.32 -7.63 13.00
C LYS A 40 1.42 -7.08 12.11
N ILE A 41 2.60 -6.96 12.70
CA ILE A 41 3.86 -6.69 12.02
C ILE A 41 4.82 -7.81 12.41
N GLU A 42 5.29 -8.58 11.44
CA GLU A 42 6.20 -9.71 11.67
C GLU A 42 7.57 -9.40 11.05
N PRO A 43 8.67 -9.44 11.81
CA PRO A 43 10.00 -9.25 11.23
C PRO A 43 10.36 -10.44 10.32
N VAL A 44 11.00 -10.14 9.19
CA VAL A 44 11.49 -11.15 8.25
C VAL A 44 13.00 -10.99 8.08
N GLY A 45 13.75 -11.81 8.82
CA GLY A 45 15.19 -11.66 8.93
C GLY A 45 15.57 -10.24 9.37
N ASN A 46 16.59 -9.68 8.74
CA ASN A 46 17.08 -8.32 9.01
C ASN A 46 16.79 -7.33 7.88
N TYR A 47 15.96 -7.69 6.88
CA TYR A 47 15.82 -6.92 5.64
C TYR A 47 14.38 -6.46 5.33
N ALA A 48 13.38 -6.99 6.01
CA ALA A 48 11.98 -6.71 5.73
C ALA A 48 11.07 -6.89 6.94
N VAL A 49 9.85 -6.36 6.81
CA VAL A 49 8.71 -6.69 7.67
C VAL A 49 7.56 -7.20 6.82
N LYS A 50 6.85 -8.19 7.34
CA LYS A 50 5.57 -8.62 6.83
C LYS A 50 4.47 -7.82 7.53
N LEU A 51 3.61 -7.16 6.77
CA LEU A 51 2.46 -6.43 7.30
C LEU A 51 1.21 -7.27 7.08
N VAL A 52 0.50 -7.56 8.17
CA VAL A 52 -0.78 -8.28 8.16
C VAL A 52 -1.89 -7.28 8.43
N PHE A 53 -2.83 -7.19 7.51
CA PHE A 53 -3.94 -6.23 7.55
C PHE A 53 -5.25 -6.92 7.94
N ASP A 54 -6.13 -6.16 8.59
CA ASP A 54 -7.42 -6.64 9.09
C ASP A 54 -8.45 -6.95 7.99
N ASP A 55 -8.18 -6.54 6.75
CA ASP A 55 -8.99 -6.86 5.57
C ASP A 55 -8.68 -8.24 4.95
N GLY A 56 -7.89 -9.06 5.65
CA GLY A 56 -7.48 -10.40 5.24
C GLY A 56 -6.21 -10.44 4.39
N HIS A 57 -5.57 -9.29 4.12
CA HIS A 57 -4.30 -9.27 3.40
C HIS A 57 -3.12 -9.57 4.31
N ASP A 58 -2.47 -10.72 4.12
CA ASP A 58 -1.39 -11.20 4.98
C ASP A 58 -0.09 -11.51 4.24
N SER A 59 0.01 -11.24 2.94
CA SER A 59 1.15 -11.67 2.12
C SER A 59 2.15 -10.55 1.78
N GLY A 60 1.96 -9.34 2.29
CA GLY A 60 2.79 -8.18 1.96
C GLY A 60 4.14 -8.17 2.67
N LEU A 61 5.23 -8.44 1.95
CA LEU A 61 6.61 -8.35 2.45
C LEU A 61 7.27 -7.03 2.04
N TYR A 62 7.45 -6.13 3.00
CA TYR A 62 7.99 -4.79 2.80
C TYR A 62 9.46 -4.76 3.20
N SER A 63 10.36 -4.74 2.22
CA SER A 63 11.79 -4.52 2.50
C SER A 63 12.07 -3.10 2.95
N TRP A 64 13.19 -2.88 3.63
CA TRP A 64 13.60 -1.53 4.05
C TRP A 64 13.77 -0.58 2.86
N GLU A 65 14.34 -1.08 1.76
CA GLU A 65 14.48 -0.33 0.52
C GLU A 65 13.12 0.05 -0.04
N TYR A 66 12.17 -0.88 -0.07
CA TYR A 66 10.84 -0.60 -0.60
C TYR A 66 10.06 0.41 0.26
N LEU A 67 10.14 0.29 1.59
CA LEU A 67 9.56 1.29 2.50
C LEU A 67 10.19 2.67 2.29
N HIS A 68 11.50 2.72 2.06
CA HIS A 68 12.20 3.97 1.76
C HIS A 68 11.75 4.57 0.41
N GLU A 69 11.59 3.76 -0.64
CA GLU A 69 11.02 4.19 -1.93
C GLU A 69 9.61 4.75 -1.76
N LEU A 70 8.75 4.04 -1.02
CA LEU A 70 7.40 4.48 -0.70
C LEU A 70 7.36 5.82 0.03
N CYS A 71 8.30 6.07 0.94
CA CYS A 71 8.47 7.37 1.61
C CYS A 71 8.93 8.46 0.64
N LYS A 72 9.93 8.17 -0.19
CA LYS A 72 10.50 9.13 -1.15
C LYS A 72 9.47 9.59 -2.18
N ASP A 73 8.67 8.65 -2.68
CA ASP A 73 7.72 8.89 -3.77
C ASP A 73 6.29 9.10 -3.29
N TYR A 74 6.07 9.21 -1.96
CA TYR A 74 4.75 9.29 -1.33
C TYR A 74 3.80 10.26 -2.03
N LYS A 75 4.22 11.52 -2.21
CA LYS A 75 3.37 12.56 -2.80
C LYS A 75 2.91 12.22 -4.21
N LYS A 76 3.84 11.70 -5.03
CA LYS A 76 3.56 11.30 -6.41
C LYS A 76 2.61 10.10 -6.43
N ASN A 77 2.98 9.03 -5.73
CA ASN A 77 2.19 7.81 -5.67
C ASN A 77 0.78 8.06 -5.15
N TRP A 78 0.64 8.87 -4.11
CA TRP A 78 -0.65 9.19 -3.52
C TRP A 78 -1.52 10.03 -4.45
N HIS A 79 -0.94 11.03 -5.12
CA HIS A 79 -1.65 11.81 -6.13
C HIS A 79 -2.15 10.93 -7.27
N ASP A 80 -1.28 10.08 -7.84
CA ASP A 80 -1.63 9.16 -8.93
C ASP A 80 -2.73 8.17 -8.50
N TYR A 81 -2.68 7.67 -7.26
CA TYR A 81 -3.72 6.81 -6.70
C TYR A 81 -5.08 7.51 -6.61
N LEU A 82 -5.12 8.73 -6.08
CA LEU A 82 -6.36 9.52 -5.96
C LEU A 82 -6.96 9.83 -7.34
N ASP A 83 -6.13 10.16 -8.32
CA ASP A 83 -6.55 10.37 -9.71
C ASP A 83 -7.16 9.12 -10.32
N ARG A 84 -6.56 7.94 -10.07
CA ARG A 84 -7.10 6.65 -10.51
C ARG A 84 -8.44 6.33 -9.84
N LEU A 85 -8.60 6.62 -8.54
CA LEU A 85 -9.88 6.45 -7.85
C LEU A 85 -10.96 7.32 -8.49
N ASN A 86 -10.67 8.61 -8.71
CA ASN A 86 -11.59 9.55 -9.34
C ASN A 86 -12.01 9.10 -10.74
N LYS A 87 -11.04 8.72 -11.59
CA LYS A 87 -11.31 8.18 -12.93
C LYS A 87 -12.15 6.90 -12.92
N SER A 88 -12.06 6.11 -11.85
CA SER A 88 -12.84 4.89 -11.69
C SER A 88 -14.27 5.10 -11.15
N GLY A 89 -14.64 6.36 -10.88
CA GLY A 89 -15.93 6.72 -10.25
C GLY A 89 -16.04 6.36 -8.77
N TYR A 90 -14.93 5.99 -8.12
CA TYR A 90 -14.92 5.65 -6.70
C TYR A 90 -14.67 6.90 -5.87
N ALA A 91 -15.62 7.24 -5.01
CA ALA A 91 -15.49 8.33 -4.05
C ALA A 91 -14.82 7.83 -2.76
N ARG A 92 -13.56 8.22 -2.56
CA ARG A 92 -12.81 7.90 -1.33
C ARG A 92 -13.48 8.58 -0.13
N LYS A 93 -13.73 7.82 0.94
CA LYS A 93 -14.23 8.40 2.19
C LYS A 93 -13.09 9.10 2.93
N LYS A 94 -13.40 10.17 3.66
CA LYS A 94 -12.44 10.70 4.64
C LYS A 94 -12.53 9.80 5.88
N PRO A 95 -11.39 9.27 6.37
CA PRO A 95 -11.37 8.61 7.67
C PRO A 95 -11.73 9.59 8.80
#